data_AF-A0A950KZ66-F1
#
_entry.id   AF-A0A950KZ66-F1
#
_cell.length_a   1.000
_cell.length_b   1.000
_cell.length_c   1.000
_cell.angle_alpha   90.00
_cell.angle_beta   90.00
_cell.angle_gamma   90.00
#
_symmetry.space_group_name_H-M   'P 1'
#
loop_
_entity.id
_entity.type
_entity.pdbx_description
1 polymer ?
#
loop_
_entity_poly.entity_id
_entity_poly.type
_entity_poly.pdbx_seq_one_letter_code
_entity_poly.pdbx_strand_id
1 'polypeptide(L)' 'MKRRWSRRFLTYPGVVGVGVDPDSRGGFHLTVFLTTPDAGKGLPHIVDGHRVHFRVAGTLEEHTAATM' A
#
# COMPACT_ATOMS: atom_id res chain seq x y z
N MET A 1 -4.44 -13.18 -8.57
CA MET A 1 -4.48 -12.86 -7.13
C MET A 1 -4.03 -11.42 -6.84
N LYS A 2 -2.77 -11.04 -7.15
CA LYS A 2 -2.19 -9.70 -6.91
C LYS A 2 -3.08 -8.52 -7.36
N ARG A 3 -3.55 -8.53 -8.62
CA ARG A 3 -4.45 -7.49 -9.17
C ARG A 3 -5.82 -7.38 -8.49
N ARG A 4 -6.34 -8.47 -7.93
CA ARG A 4 -7.66 -8.48 -7.27
C ARG A 4 -7.60 -7.75 -5.94
N TRP A 5 -6.55 -8.02 -5.17
CA TRP A 5 -6.36 -7.42 -3.86
C TRP A 5 -5.93 -5.97 -3.94
N SER A 6 -5.04 -5.61 -4.87
CA SER A 6 -4.71 -4.20 -5.08
C SER A 6 -5.94 -3.37 -5.42
N ARG A 7 -6.80 -3.84 -6.35
CA ARG A 7 -8.07 -3.18 -6.66
C ARG A 7 -9.00 -3.09 -5.46
N ARG A 8 -9.10 -4.14 -4.66
CA ARG A 8 -9.97 -4.16 -3.48
C ARG A 8 -9.48 -3.22 -2.38
N PHE A 9 -8.17 -3.11 -2.16
CA PHE A 9 -7.63 -2.17 -1.19
C PHE A 9 -7.85 -0.71 -1.61
N LEU A 10 -7.74 -0.41 -2.90
CA LEU A 10 -8.00 0.92 -3.44
C LEU A 10 -9.45 1.39 -3.28
N THR A 11 -10.40 0.52 -2.94
CA THR A 11 -11.78 0.94 -2.64
C THR A 11 -11.98 1.35 -1.19
N TYR A 12 -11.01 1.14 -0.31
CA TYR A 12 -11.15 1.52 1.10
C TYR A 12 -10.85 3.01 1.30
N PRO A 13 -11.69 3.73 2.07
CA PRO A 13 -11.42 5.12 2.43
C PRO A 13 -10.04 5.29 3.07
N GLY A 14 -9.31 6.29 2.60
CA GLY A 14 -7.97 6.60 3.10
C GLY A 14 -6.85 5.71 2.58
N VAL A 15 -7.12 4.75 1.68
CA VAL A 15 -6.08 4.08 0.89
C VAL A 15 -5.78 4.90 -0.36
N VAL A 16 -4.52 5.28 -0.56
CA VAL A 16 -4.06 6.06 -1.73
C VAL A 16 -3.25 5.26 -2.73
N GLY A 17 -2.78 4.08 -2.34
CA GLY A 17 -1.94 3.25 -3.20
C GLY A 17 -1.76 1.84 -2.67
N VAL A 18 -1.38 0.93 -3.56
CA VAL A 18 -1.02 -0.44 -3.19
C VAL A 18 0.21 -0.87 -3.99
N GLY A 19 1.31 -1.11 -3.28
CA GLY A 19 2.53 -1.75 -3.78
C GLY A 19 2.46 -3.27 -3.63
N VAL A 20 3.12 -3.97 -4.53
CA VAL A 20 3.30 -5.41 -4.44
C VAL A 20 4.79 -5.70 -4.57
N ASP A 21 5.40 -6.08 -3.45
CA ASP A 21 6.84 -6.24 -3.35
C ASP A 21 7.18 -7.72 -3.17
N PRO A 22 8.21 -8.24 -3.85
CA PRO A 22 8.69 -9.60 -3.61
C PRO A 22 9.27 -9.72 -2.19
N ASP A 23 9.06 -10.86 -1.54
CA ASP A 23 9.76 -11.17 -0.29
C ASP A 23 11.08 -11.92 -0.54
N SER A 24 11.93 -11.99 0.47
CA SER A 24 13.24 -12.66 0.41
C SER A 24 13.17 -14.19 0.32
N ARG A 25 11.97 -14.78 0.41
CA ARG A 25 11.70 -16.22 0.35
C ARG A 25 10.96 -16.63 -0.94
N GLY A 26 10.86 -15.73 -1.92
CA GLY A 26 10.19 -15.97 -3.20
C GLY A 26 8.66 -15.78 -3.19
N GLY A 27 8.09 -15.32 -2.08
CA GLY A 27 6.71 -14.88 -1.98
C GLY A 27 6.55 -13.39 -2.32
N PHE A 28 5.47 -12.78 -1.83
CA PHE A 28 5.22 -11.36 -1.97
C PHE A 28 4.47 -10.82 -0.75
N HIS A 29 4.64 -9.54 -0.47
CA HIS A 29 3.84 -8.79 0.48
C HIS A 29 3.12 -7.63 -0.21
N LEU A 30 1.97 -7.25 0.35
CA LEU A 30 1.20 -6.11 -0.13
C LEU A 30 1.52 -4.91 0.75
N THR A 31 1.95 -3.82 0.14
CA THR A 31 2.19 -2.54 0.83
C THR A 31 1.01 -1.62 0.55
N VAL A 32 0.18 -1.33 1.53
CA VAL A 32 -0.98 -0.43 1.40
C VAL A 32 -0.56 0.95 1.90
N PHE A 33 -0.68 1.94 1.03
CA PHE A 33 -0.37 3.33 1.33
C PHE A 33 -1.63 4.04 1.82
N LEU A 34 -1.54 4.68 2.99
CA LEU A 34 -2.65 5.30 3.70
C LEU A 34 -2.49 6.82 3.77
N THR A 35 -3.59 7.57 3.75
CA THR A 35 -3.58 9.03 3.98
C THR A 35 -3.21 9.40 5.42
N THR A 36 -3.62 8.57 6.38
CA THR A 36 -3.42 8.76 7.81
C THR A 36 -3.20 7.41 8.49
N PRO A 37 -2.58 7.36 9.68
CA PRO A 37 -2.46 6.11 10.45
C PRO A 37 -3.81 5.45 10.72
N ASP A 38 -4.85 6.25 10.99
CA ASP A 38 -6.18 5.77 11.36
C ASP A 38 -6.95 5.13 10.20
N ALA A 39 -6.62 5.47 8.95
CA ALA A 39 -7.21 4.84 7.76
C ALA A 39 -6.92 3.33 7.66
N GLY A 40 -5.92 2.85 8.41
CA GLY A 40 -5.62 1.42 8.52
C GLY A 40 -6.60 0.64 9.40
N LYS A 41 -7.40 1.33 10.22
CA LYS A 41 -8.33 0.70 11.17
C LYS A 41 -9.41 -0.07 10.39
N GLY A 42 -9.46 -1.38 10.59
CA GLY A 42 -10.43 -2.27 9.95
C GLY A 42 -9.96 -2.88 8.63
N LEU A 43 -8.74 -2.56 8.17
CA LEU A 43 -8.15 -3.24 7.03
C LEU A 43 -7.60 -4.61 7.43
N PRO A 44 -7.72 -5.65 6.56
CA PRO A 44 -7.16 -6.95 6.85
C PRO A 44 -5.63 -6.91 6.83
N HIS A 45 -5.01 -7.33 7.94
CA HIS A 45 -3.55 -7.44 8.06
C HIS A 45 -2.97 -8.68 7.39
N ILE A 46 -3.82 -9.66 7.06
CA ILE A 46 -3.47 -10.90 6.36
C ILE A 46 -4.51 -11.17 5.28
N VAL A 47 -4.03 -11.54 4.10
CA VAL A 47 -4.85 -11.75 2.91
C VAL A 47 -4.31 -12.95 2.15
N ASP A 48 -5.13 -14.00 1.99
CA ASP A 48 -4.74 -15.27 1.35
C ASP A 48 -3.40 -15.84 1.89
N GLY A 49 -3.16 -15.70 3.20
CA GLY A 49 -1.92 -16.13 3.85
C GLY A 49 -0.72 -15.17 3.72
N HIS A 50 -0.86 -14.07 2.97
CA HIS A 50 0.16 -13.04 2.81
C HIS A 50 -0.05 -11.88 3.80
N ARG A 51 1.03 -11.39 4.41
CA ARG A 51 0.97 -10.21 5.29
C ARG A 51 0.79 -8.93 4.47
N VAL A 52 -0.02 -8.03 5.02
CA VAL A 52 -0.23 -6.68 4.49
C VAL A 52 0.50 -5.69 5.37
N HIS A 53 1.34 -4.88 4.76
CA HIS A 53 2.09 -3.82 5.42
C HIS A 53 1.39 -2.49 5.15
N PHE A 54 1.12 -1.74 6.20
CA PHE A 54 0.53 -0.41 6.08
C PHE A 54 1.63 0.64 6.20
N ARG A 55 1.66 1.59 5.26
CA ARG A 55 2.54 2.75 5.30
C ARG A 55 1.68 3.99 5.15
N VAL A 56 1.88 4.97 6.00
CA VAL A 56 1.27 6.29 5.78
C VAL A 56 2.06 6.96 4.67
N ALA A 57 1.39 7.24 3.55
CA ALA A 57 1.97 8.04 2.49
C ALA A 57 2.10 9.47 3.02
N GLY A 58 3.34 9.95 3.12
CA GLY A 58 3.58 11.39 3.25
C GLY A 58 3.12 12.11 1.98
N THR A 59 2.97 13.42 2.07
CA THR A 59 2.75 14.26 0.89
C THR A 59 3.87 13.99 -0.12
N LEU A 60 3.52 13.54 -1.32
CA LEU A 60 4.43 13.59 -2.45
C LEU A 60 4.55 15.06 -2.82
N GLU A 61 5.55 15.75 -2.27
CA GLU A 61 5.95 17.05 -2.81
C GLU A 61 6.52 16.79 -4.20
N GLU A 62 5.98 17.49 -5.20
CA GLU A 62 6.56 17.51 -6.53
C GLU A 62 7.98 18.04 -6.36
N HIS A 63 8.97 17.15 -6.46
CA HIS A 63 10.34 17.58 -6.70
C HIS A 63 10.31 18.24 -8.08
N THR A 64 10.05 19.56 -8.11
CA THR A 64 10.40 20.37 -9.25
C THR A 64 11.89 20.15 -9.41
N ALA A 65 12.28 19.30 -10.37
CA ALA A 65 13.67 19.19 -10.77
C ALA A 65 14.07 20.61 -11.16
N ALA A 66 14.87 21.24 -10.29
CA ALA A 66 15.46 22.53 -10.58
C ALA A 66 16.24 22.32 -11.87
N THR A 67 15.66 22.79 -12.98
CA THR A 67 16.32 22.82 -14.26
C THR A 67 17.41 23.87 -14.10
N MET A 68 18.65 23.41 -13.99
CA MET A 68 19.85 24.22 -14.17
C MET A 68 20.69 23.61 -15.27
#